data_AF-A0A537YHH5-F1
#
_entry.id   AF-A0A537YHH5-F1
#
_cell.length_a   1.000
_cell.length_b   1.000
_cell.length_c   1.000
_cell.angle_alpha   90.00
_cell.angle_beta   90.00
_cell.angle_gamma   90.00
#
_symmetry.space_group_name_H-M   'P 1'
#
loop_
_entity.id
_entity.type
_entity.pdbx_description
1 polymer ?
#
loop_
_entity_poly.entity_id
_entity_poly.type
_entity_poly.pdbx_seq_one_letter_code
_entity_poly.pdbx_strand_id
1 'polypeptide(L)' 'MATDDHYTIISADCHGGANHETYRSYLEEKYLDDFDAWRGKYKNPFRDLQEGGRVRNWDNERRRNDL' A
#
# COMPACT_ATOMS: atom_id res chain seq x y z
N MET A 1 -9.18 21.75 -30.20
CA MET A 1 -9.28 20.49 -29.45
C MET A 1 -10.74 20.09 -29.48
N ALA A 2 -11.06 18.94 -30.03
CA ALA A 2 -12.42 18.40 -29.95
C ALA A 2 -12.66 17.97 -28.50
N THR A 3 -13.90 18.00 -28.04
CA THR A 3 -14.25 17.66 -26.64
C THR A 3 -13.97 16.22 -26.25
N ASP A 4 -13.65 15.36 -27.23
CA ASP A 4 -13.43 13.92 -27.07
C ASP A 4 -11.94 13.51 -27.19
N ASP A 5 -11.01 14.47 -27.25
CA ASP A 5 -9.58 14.18 -27.27
C ASP A 5 -9.13 13.66 -25.89
N HIS A 6 -8.70 12.40 -25.80
CA HIS A 6 -8.15 11.80 -24.58
C HIS A 6 -6.65 12.08 -24.45
N TYR A 7 -6.20 12.46 -23.24
CA TYR A 7 -4.80 12.66 -22.92
C TYR A 7 -4.27 11.52 -22.07
N THR A 8 -3.12 10.97 -22.45
CA THR A 8 -2.36 10.07 -21.56
C THR A 8 -1.65 10.91 -20.51
N ILE A 9 -1.92 10.62 -19.24
CA ILE A 9 -1.25 11.25 -18.11
C ILE A 9 -0.28 10.24 -17.50
N ILE A 10 0.97 10.67 -17.33
CA ILE A 10 1.98 9.90 -16.61
C ILE A 10 2.18 10.56 -15.25
N SER A 11 1.88 9.83 -14.17
CA SER A 11 2.23 10.32 -12.84
C SER A 11 3.72 10.13 -12.59
N ALA A 12 4.42 11.23 -12.29
CA ALA A 12 5.83 11.21 -11.89
C ALA A 12 6.02 10.77 -10.43
N ASP A 13 4.94 10.72 -9.64
CA ASP A 13 4.97 10.37 -8.22
C ASP A 13 3.81 9.44 -7.86
N CYS A 14 4.13 8.32 -7.21
CA CYS A 14 3.21 7.31 -6.72
C CYS A 14 3.87 6.55 -5.57
N HIS A 15 3.12 6.30 -4.51
CA HIS A 15 3.57 5.49 -3.39
C HIS A 15 2.93 4.11 -3.42
N GLY A 16 3.71 3.10 -3.06
CA GLY A 16 3.28 1.73 -2.82
C GLY A 16 3.97 1.20 -1.58
N GLY A 17 3.35 0.24 -0.91
CA GLY A 17 3.89 -0.39 0.29
C GLY A 17 3.24 -1.73 0.50
N ALA A 18 4.01 -2.73 0.95
CA ALA A 18 3.49 -4.07 1.18
C ALA A 18 2.64 -4.11 2.47
N ASN A 19 1.98 -5.25 2.71
CA ASN A 19 1.46 -5.54 4.04
C ASN A 19 2.63 -5.57 5.04
N HIS A 20 2.43 -5.05 6.25
CA HIS A 20 3.41 -5.11 7.34
C HIS A 20 3.99 -6.51 7.56
N GLU A 21 3.17 -7.56 7.44
CA GLU A 21 3.61 -8.96 7.56
C GLU A 21 4.67 -9.36 6.53
N THR A 22 4.61 -8.79 5.32
CA THR A 22 5.63 -9.00 4.29
C THR A 22 7.00 -8.51 4.73
N TYR A 23 7.07 -7.43 5.52
CA TYR A 23 8.36 -6.95 6.03
C TYR A 23 8.97 -7.88 7.06
N ARG A 24 8.15 -8.60 7.84
CA ARG A 24 8.61 -9.57 8.84
C ARG A 24 9.52 -10.64 8.23
N SER A 25 9.21 -11.12 7.02
CA SER A 25 10.03 -12.16 6.35
C SER A 25 11.40 -11.69 5.89
N TYR A 26 11.64 -10.38 5.86
CA TYR A 26 12.94 -9.79 5.49
C TYR A 26 13.77 -9.38 6.70
N LEU A 27 13.22 -9.48 7.92
CA LEU A 27 13.94 -9.12 9.14
C LEU A 27 14.86 -10.25 9.58
N GLU A 28 16.05 -9.87 10.08
CA GLU A 28 16.90 -10.79 10.83
C GLU A 28 16.17 -11.27 12.10
N GLU A 29 16.46 -12.50 12.53
CA GLU A 29 15.81 -13.15 13.67
C GLU A 29 15.81 -12.29 14.94
N LYS A 30 16.90 -11.58 15.20
CA LYS A 30 17.07 -10.69 16.37
C LYS A 30 16.06 -9.54 16.45
N TYR A 31 15.33 -9.25 15.36
CA TYR A 31 14.32 -8.18 15.32
C TYR A 31 12.88 -8.69 15.32
N LEU A 32 12.66 -10.01 15.25
CA LEU A 32 11.31 -10.56 15.10
C LEU A 32 10.44 -10.32 16.34
N ASP A 33 11.01 -10.48 17.54
CA ASP A 33 10.29 -10.28 18.80
C ASP A 33 9.83 -8.83 18.96
N ASP A 34 10.71 -7.87 18.67
CA ASP A 34 10.40 -6.43 18.70
C ASP A 34 9.34 -6.07 17.65
N PHE A 35 9.46 -6.64 16.44
CA PHE A 35 8.48 -6.45 15.38
C PHE A 35 7.10 -6.98 15.81
N ASP A 36 7.02 -8.19 16.35
CA ASP A 36 5.77 -8.82 16.77
C ASP A 36 5.14 -8.05 17.94
N ALA A 37 5.95 -7.61 18.91
CA ALA A 37 5.51 -6.78 20.03
C ALA A 37 4.95 -5.42 19.58
N TRP A 38 5.58 -4.78 18.60
CA TRP A 38 5.08 -3.54 18.00
C TRP A 38 3.81 -3.80 17.18
N ARG A 39 3.83 -4.82 16.32
CA ARG A 39 2.74 -5.11 15.38
C ARG A 39 1.44 -5.42 16.12
N GLY A 40 1.49 -6.11 17.26
CA GLY A 40 0.32 -6.38 18.10
C GLY A 40 -0.35 -5.11 18.65
N LYS A 41 0.41 -4.03 18.85
CA LYS A 41 -0.07 -2.75 19.38
C LYS A 41 -0.48 -1.77 18.28
N TYR A 42 0.14 -1.85 17.11
CA TYR A 42 -0.08 -0.90 16.02
C TYR A 42 -1.55 -0.88 15.53
N LYS A 43 -2.11 0.33 15.44
CA LYS A 43 -3.41 0.62 14.82
C LYS A 43 -3.19 1.70 13.76
N ASN A 44 -3.68 1.45 12.56
CA ASN A 44 -3.62 2.42 11.48
C ASN A 44 -4.64 3.56 11.75
N PRO A 45 -4.20 4.83 11.87
CA PRO A 45 -5.10 5.96 12.16
C PRO A 45 -5.89 6.43 10.93
N PHE A 46 -5.50 6.03 9.72
CA PHE A 46 -6.09 6.49 8.47
C PHE A 46 -7.36 5.70 8.14
N ARG A 47 -8.52 6.39 8.17
CA ARG A 47 -9.83 5.77 7.97
C ARG A 47 -10.05 5.26 6.55
N ASP A 48 -9.51 5.96 5.56
CA ASP A 48 -9.55 5.61 4.14
C ASP A 48 -8.78 4.32 3.81
N LEU A 49 -7.87 3.90 4.68
CA LEU A 49 -7.13 2.64 4.54
C LEU A 49 -7.81 1.45 5.25
N GLN A 50 -8.94 1.70 5.93
CA GLN A 50 -9.77 0.64 6.53
C GLN A 50 -10.66 -0.03 5.47
N GLU A 51 -11.40 -1.07 5.86
CA GLU A 51 -12.40 -1.76 5.00
C GLU A 51 -11.90 -2.16 3.59
N GLY A 52 -10.61 -2.49 3.48
CA GLY A 52 -10.00 -2.91 2.21
C GLY A 52 -9.27 -1.79 1.45
N GLY A 53 -9.38 -0.52 1.85
CA GLY A 53 -8.68 0.60 1.19
C GLY A 53 -7.15 0.42 1.13
N ARG A 54 -6.56 -0.20 2.16
CA ARG A 54 -5.13 -0.55 2.20
C ARG A 54 -4.64 -1.41 1.04
N VAL A 55 -5.48 -2.24 0.42
CA VAL A 55 -5.03 -3.15 -0.65
C VAL A 55 -4.59 -2.41 -1.91
N ARG A 56 -5.05 -1.16 -2.11
CA ARG A 56 -4.63 -0.28 -3.22
C ARG A 56 -3.11 -0.06 -3.28
N ASN A 57 -2.42 -0.28 -2.16
CA ASN A 57 -0.98 -0.09 -2.04
C ASN A 57 -0.15 -1.27 -2.60
N TRP A 58 -0.71 -2.48 -2.68
CA TRP A 58 0.04 -3.70 -3.06
C TRP A 58 -0.69 -4.64 -4.02
N ASP A 59 -2.01 -4.49 -4.18
CA ASP A 59 -2.80 -5.23 -5.17
C ASP A 59 -2.68 -4.54 -6.54
N ASN A 60 -1.90 -5.17 -7.41
CA ASN A 60 -1.63 -4.66 -8.76
C ASN A 60 -2.88 -4.65 -9.66
N GLU A 61 -3.79 -5.62 -9.50
CA GLU A 61 -5.02 -5.66 -10.30
C GLU A 61 -5.94 -4.52 -9.89
N ARG A 62 -6.15 -4.34 -8.58
CA ARG A 62 -6.93 -3.21 -8.08
C ARG A 62 -6.35 -1.88 -8.52
N ARG A 63 -5.03 -1.69 -8.38
CA ARG A 63 -4.35 -0.43 -8.74
C ARG A 63 -4.47 -0.11 -10.22
N ARG A 64 -4.35 -1.10 -11.12
CA ARG A 64 -4.52 -0.90 -12.56
C ARG A 64 -5.94 -0.52 -12.95
N ASN A 65 -6.95 -0.99 -12.22
CA ASN A 65 -8.35 -0.62 -12.48
C ASN A 65 -8.70 0.81 -12.01
N ASP A 66 -7.89 1.41 -11.12
CA ASP A 66 -8.08 2.78 -10.62
C ASP A 66 -7.39 3.84 -11.52
N LEU A 67 -6.55 3.43 -12.49
CA LEU A 67 -5.77 4.30 -13.40
C LEU A 67 -6.37 4.29 -14.82
#